data_AF-A0A2G2K1N6-F1
#
_entry.id   AF-A0A2G2K1N6-F1
#
_cell.length_a   1.000
_cell.length_b   1.000
_cell.length_c   1.000
_cell.angle_alpha   90.00
_cell.angle_beta   90.00
_cell.angle_gamma   90.00
#
_symmetry.space_group_name_H-M   'P 1'
#
loop_
_entity.id
_entity.type
_entity.pdbx_description
1 polymer ?
#
loop_
_entity_poly.entity_id
_entity_poly.type
_entity_poly.pdbx_seq_one_letter_code
_entity_poly.pdbx_strand_id
1 'polypeptide(L)'
;MQHTCNKVATKLICNIMKNNFSITQQNAIKKVLGWGYANEIFKHLVKRKIHNANNVPYSAASIRLIFNNQRANELVVKEIFKLYNKTKKQQDKQEEEIKQLKKSFKK
;
A
#
# COMPACT_ATOMS: atom_id res chain seq x y z
N MET A 1 41.29 13.53 -0.07
CA MET A 1 40.19 14.49 -0.31
C MET A 1 39.19 13.81 -1.23
N GLN A 2 38.13 13.23 -0.65
CA GLN A 2 36.74 13.67 -0.81
C GLN A 2 36.23 13.72 -2.26
N HIS A 3 35.33 12.76 -2.52
CA HIS A 3 34.05 12.91 -3.22
C HIS A 3 33.98 13.87 -4.40
N THR A 4 33.65 13.33 -5.58
CA THR A 4 32.56 13.85 -6.42
C THR A 4 32.31 12.91 -7.60
N CYS A 5 31.49 11.89 -7.39
CA CYS A 5 30.59 11.42 -8.44
C CYS A 5 29.37 10.72 -7.81
N ASN A 6 28.65 11.45 -6.97
CA ASN A 6 27.41 10.94 -6.36
C ASN A 6 26.40 12.08 -6.30
N LYS A 7 25.63 12.25 -7.38
CA LYS A 7 24.39 13.08 -7.39
C LYS A 7 23.55 12.88 -8.65
N VAL A 8 24.12 12.46 -9.79
CA VAL A 8 23.34 12.26 -11.03
C VAL A 8 22.72 10.85 -11.09
N ALA A 9 23.49 9.79 -10.78
CA ALA A 9 22.99 8.41 -10.76
C ALA A 9 21.92 8.16 -9.68
N THR A 10 22.02 8.84 -8.53
CA THR A 10 21.03 8.76 -7.45
C THR A 10 19.74 9.52 -7.76
N LYS A 11 19.78 10.56 -8.62
CA LYS A 11 18.58 11.29 -9.05
C LYS A 11 17.78 10.51 -10.10
N LEU A 12 18.44 9.68 -10.91
CA LEU A 12 17.78 8.79 -11.89
C LEU A 12 17.06 7.61 -11.22
N ILE A 13 17.63 7.07 -10.13
CA ILE A 13 16.99 6.00 -9.33
C ILE A 13 15.79 6.53 -8.52
N CYS A 14 15.80 7.81 -8.13
CA CYS A 14 14.71 8.42 -7.36
C CYS A 14 13.49 8.82 -8.20
N ASN A 15 13.56 8.80 -9.54
CA ASN A 15 12.47 9.26 -10.40
C ASN A 15 11.75 8.17 -11.21
N ILE A 16 12.01 6.88 -10.91
CA ILE A 16 11.11 5.81 -11.34
C ILE A 16 9.84 5.95 -10.50
N MET A 17 8.80 6.56 -11.06
CA MET A 17 7.44 6.46 -10.54
C MET A 17 7.15 4.97 -10.34
N LYS A 18 7.18 4.53 -9.08
CA LYS A 18 7.13 3.11 -8.72
C LYS A 18 5.71 2.60 -8.96
N ASN A 19 5.46 2.17 -10.17
CA ASN A 19 4.20 1.53 -10.59
C ASN A 19 4.04 0.10 -10.03
N ASN A 20 4.84 -0.26 -9.02
CA ASN A 20 5.06 -1.59 -8.48
C ASN A 20 5.42 -1.52 -6.99
N PHE A 21 5.27 -2.65 -6.29
CA PHE A 21 5.60 -2.81 -4.86
C PHE A 21 6.92 -3.57 -4.67
N SER A 22 7.79 -3.10 -3.77
CA SER A 22 8.88 -3.97 -3.28
C SER A 22 8.32 -5.12 -2.43
N ILE A 23 9.10 -6.20 -2.25
CA ILE A 23 8.70 -7.32 -1.38
C ILE A 23 8.38 -6.83 0.04
N THR A 24 9.18 -5.90 0.57
CA THR A 24 8.92 -5.27 1.88
C THR A 24 7.59 -4.53 1.92
N GLN A 25 7.25 -3.79 0.87
CA GLN A 25 5.96 -3.10 0.76
C GLN A 25 4.80 -4.10 0.67
N GLN A 26 4.94 -5.15 -0.12
CA GLN A 26 3.92 -6.21 -0.20
C GLN A 26 3.66 -6.85 1.16
N ASN A 27 4.72 -7.19 1.89
CA ASN A 27 4.62 -7.80 3.22
C ASN A 27 3.97 -6.84 4.23
N ALA A 28 4.32 -5.56 4.21
CA ALA A 28 3.70 -4.56 5.07
C ALA A 28 2.20 -4.40 4.78
N ILE A 29 1.82 -4.36 3.50
CA ILE A 29 0.41 -4.25 3.08
C ILE A 29 -0.38 -5.50 3.50
N LYS A 30 0.16 -6.70 3.29
CA LYS A 30 -0.47 -7.95 3.76
C LYS A 30 -0.66 -7.96 5.27
N LYS A 31 0.30 -7.44 6.03
CA LYS A 31 0.20 -7.36 7.50
C LYS A 31 -0.91 -6.41 7.95
N VAL A 32 -1.04 -5.25 7.31
CA VAL A 32 -2.03 -4.23 7.68
C VAL A 32 -3.44 -4.57 7.19
N LEU A 33 -3.58 -5.05 5.94
CA LEU A 33 -4.89 -5.38 5.35
C LEU A 33 -5.34 -6.82 5.65
N GLY A 34 -4.45 -7.67 6.15
CA GLY A 34 -4.73 -9.07 6.47
C GLY A 34 -4.75 -9.99 5.25
N TRP A 35 -5.07 -11.27 5.49
CA TRP A 35 -5.11 -12.32 4.46
C TRP A 35 -6.10 -12.00 3.32
N GLY A 36 -7.18 -11.29 3.66
CA GLY A 36 -8.20 -10.78 2.73
C GLY A 36 -7.81 -9.52 1.95
N TYR A 37 -6.53 -9.11 1.92
CA TYR A 37 -6.09 -7.84 1.33
C TYR A 37 -6.64 -7.57 -0.07
N ALA A 38 -6.73 -8.59 -0.94
CA ALA A 38 -7.26 -8.43 -2.29
C ALA A 38 -8.74 -8.00 -2.30
N ASN A 39 -9.54 -8.49 -1.35
CA ASN A 39 -10.93 -8.11 -1.18
C ASN A 39 -11.07 -6.69 -0.60
N GLU A 40 -10.21 -6.31 0.34
CA GLU A 40 -10.19 -4.95 0.89
C GLU A 40 -9.78 -3.92 -0.17
N ILE A 41 -8.80 -4.25 -1.00
CA ILE A 41 -8.42 -3.44 -2.16
C ILE A 41 -9.59 -3.34 -3.15
N PHE A 42 -10.26 -4.46 -3.46
CA PHE A 42 -11.43 -4.48 -4.33
C PHE A 42 -12.51 -3.51 -3.85
N LYS A 43 -12.93 -3.62 -2.58
CA LYS A 43 -13.93 -2.74 -1.97
C LYS A 43 -13.51 -1.27 -2.07
N HIS A 44 -12.23 -0.97 -1.82
CA HIS A 44 -11.71 0.39 -1.93
C HIS A 44 -11.77 0.93 -3.36
N LEU A 45 -11.38 0.15 -4.36
CA LEU A 45 -11.43 0.54 -5.78
C LEU A 45 -12.87 0.76 -6.26
N VAL A 46 -13.80 -0.14 -5.90
CA VAL A 46 -15.23 0.00 -6.21
C VAL A 46 -15.81 1.27 -5.59
N LYS A 47 -15.51 1.53 -4.32
CA LYS A 47 -15.94 2.77 -3.62
C LYS A 47 -15.41 4.03 -4.31
N ARG A 48 -14.23 3.95 -4.92
CA ARG A 48 -13.60 5.05 -5.67
C ARG A 48 -14.03 5.10 -7.14
N LYS A 49 -14.91 4.20 -7.59
CA LYS A 49 -15.34 4.05 -9.00
C LYS A 49 -14.16 3.84 -9.96
N ILE A 50 -13.15 3.08 -9.50
CA ILE A 50 -11.96 2.76 -10.30
C ILE A 50 -12.17 1.40 -10.97
N HIS A 51 -12.34 1.44 -12.28
CA HIS A 51 -12.58 0.27 -13.12
C HIS A 51 -11.39 -0.02 -14.04
N ASN A 52 -11.43 -1.18 -14.69
CA ASN A 52 -10.50 -1.52 -15.76
C ASN A 52 -10.88 -0.79 -17.08
N ALA A 53 -10.09 -1.02 -18.13
CA ALA A 53 -10.30 -0.40 -19.44
C ALA A 53 -11.68 -0.72 -20.06
N ASN A 54 -12.30 -1.83 -19.67
CA ASN A 54 -13.64 -2.23 -20.14
C ASN A 54 -14.76 -1.67 -19.25
N ASN A 55 -14.43 -0.72 -18.35
CA ASN A 55 -15.35 -0.15 -17.36
C ASN A 55 -15.96 -1.17 -16.39
N VAL A 56 -15.26 -2.29 -16.15
CA VAL A 56 -15.66 -3.33 -15.19
C VAL A 56 -14.78 -3.24 -13.93
N PRO A 57 -15.32 -3.50 -12.72
CA PRO A 57 -14.51 -3.61 -11.51
C PRO A 57 -13.36 -4.60 -11.65
N TYR A 58 -12.24 -4.31 -11.01
CA TYR A 58 -11.11 -5.23 -10.98
C TYR A 58 -11.48 -6.51 -10.20
N SER A 59 -11.23 -7.68 -10.79
CA SER A 59 -11.37 -8.93 -10.05
C SER A 59 -10.27 -9.08 -8.99
N ALA A 60 -10.51 -9.89 -7.95
CA ALA A 60 -9.49 -10.21 -6.96
C ALA A 60 -8.24 -10.84 -7.59
N ALA A 61 -8.40 -11.65 -8.64
CA ALA A 61 -7.28 -12.22 -9.40
C ALA A 61 -6.46 -11.10 -10.08
N SER A 62 -7.12 -10.17 -10.78
CA SER A 62 -6.44 -9.03 -11.41
C SER A 62 -5.71 -8.14 -10.41
N ILE A 63 -6.30 -7.92 -9.23
CA ILE A 63 -5.66 -7.18 -8.13
C ILE A 63 -4.39 -7.90 -7.67
N ARG A 64 -4.42 -9.24 -7.52
CA ARG A 64 -3.24 -10.03 -7.16
C ARG A 64 -2.13 -9.93 -8.22
N LEU A 65 -2.48 -9.96 -9.50
CA LEU A 65 -1.50 -9.78 -10.59
C LEU A 65 -0.81 -8.41 -10.49
N ILE A 66 -1.58 -7.34 -10.23
CA ILE A 66 -1.03 -5.99 -10.05
C ILE A 66 -0.16 -5.92 -8.79
N PHE A 67 -0.67 -6.44 -7.67
CA PHE A 67 0.00 -6.42 -6.38
C PHE A 67 1.32 -7.21 -6.37
N ASN A 68 1.37 -8.32 -7.10
CA ASN A 68 2.58 -9.14 -7.27
C ASN A 68 3.50 -8.64 -8.40
N ASN A 69 3.27 -7.44 -8.94
CA ASN A 69 4.01 -6.82 -10.05
C ASN A 69 4.01 -7.63 -11.36
N GLN A 70 3.05 -8.54 -11.54
CA GLN A 70 2.88 -9.29 -12.79
C GLN A 70 2.11 -8.48 -13.84
N ARG A 71 1.44 -7.39 -13.41
CA ARG A 71 0.76 -6.44 -14.30
C ARG A 71 0.94 -5.01 -13.79
N ALA A 72 1.45 -4.13 -14.65
CA ALA A 72 1.57 -2.72 -14.30
C ALA A 72 0.19 -2.04 -14.25
N ASN A 73 -0.05 -1.25 -13.20
CA ASN A 73 -1.20 -0.36 -13.11
C ASN A 73 -0.96 0.72 -12.06
N GLU A 74 -0.42 1.86 -12.49
CA GLU A 74 -0.02 2.96 -11.60
C GLU A 74 -1.18 3.46 -10.73
N LEU A 75 -2.36 3.65 -11.32
CA LEU A 75 -3.53 4.15 -10.61
C LEU A 75 -3.93 3.21 -9.47
N VAL A 76 -3.99 1.90 -9.74
CA VAL A 76 -4.32 0.90 -8.73
C VAL A 76 -3.23 0.85 -7.66
N VAL A 77 -1.95 0.90 -8.02
CA VAL A 77 -0.85 0.93 -7.04
C VAL A 77 -0.96 2.14 -6.11
N LYS A 78 -1.22 3.33 -6.67
CA LYS A 78 -1.41 4.56 -5.89
C LYS A 78 -2.56 4.45 -4.89
N GLU A 79 -3.67 3.84 -5.31
CA GLU A 79 -4.83 3.66 -4.43
C GLU A 79 -4.61 2.61 -3.34
N ILE A 80 -3.84 1.55 -3.62
CA ILE A 80 -3.44 0.57 -2.61
C ILE A 80 -2.57 1.25 -1.53
N PHE A 81 -1.63 2.13 -1.89
CA PHE A 81 -0.86 2.89 -0.90
C PHE A 81 -1.74 3.81 -0.05
N LYS A 82 -2.74 4.48 -0.66
CA LYS A 82 -3.70 5.30 0.11
C LYS A 82 -4.50 4.46 1.09
N LEU A 83 -4.99 3.29 0.66
CA LEU A 83 -5.71 2.36 1.52
C LEU A 83 -4.82 1.90 2.68
N TYR A 84 -3.60 1.45 2.38
CA TYR A 84 -2.62 1.03 3.39
C TYR A 84 -2.35 2.11 4.44
N ASN A 85 -2.02 3.33 4.01
CA ASN A 85 -1.72 4.44 4.93
C ASN A 85 -2.92 4.80 5.81
N LYS A 86 -4.13 4.77 5.23
CA LYS A 86 -5.37 5.01 5.98
C LYS A 86 -5.58 3.94 7.05
N THR A 87 -5.50 2.67 6.67
CA THR A 87 -5.72 1.55 7.60
C THR A 87 -4.64 1.50 8.68
N LYS A 88 -3.38 1.73 8.32
CA LYS A 88 -2.27 1.76 9.29
C LYS A 88 -2.47 2.86 10.34
N LYS A 89 -2.82 4.08 9.90
CA LYS A 89 -3.13 5.19 10.82
C LYS A 89 -4.30 4.87 11.76
N GLN A 90 -5.30 4.11 11.30
CA GLN A 90 -6.42 3.70 12.16
C GLN A 90 -5.98 2.65 13.20
N GLN A 91 -5.19 1.67 12.79
CA GLN A 91 -4.63 0.66 13.70
C GLN A 91 -3.73 1.29 14.76
N ASP A 92 -2.85 2.22 14.38
CA ASP A 92 -1.93 2.88 15.31
C ASP A 92 -2.69 3.65 16.41
N LYS A 93 -3.78 4.34 16.04
CA LYS A 93 -4.66 5.02 17.01
C LYS A 93 -5.34 4.04 17.96
N GLN A 94 -5.86 2.94 17.44
CA GLN A 94 -6.49 1.90 18.27
C GLN A 94 -5.49 1.27 19.25
N GLU A 95 -4.25 1.03 18.81
CA GLU A 95 -3.18 0.51 19.67
C GLU A 95 -2.83 1.49 20.81
N GLU A 96 -2.79 2.80 20.53
CA GLU A 96 -2.59 3.84 21.53
C GLU A 96 -3.71 3.89 22.56
N GLU A 97 -4.97 3.86 22.11
CA GLU A 97 -6.16 3.83 22.98
C GLU A 97 -6.17 2.60 23.88
N ILE A 98 -5.88 1.41 23.34
CA ILE A 98 -5.78 0.17 24.12
C ILE A 98 -4.65 0.28 25.16
N LYS A 99 -3.51 0.88 24.80
CA LYS A 99 -2.38 1.08 25.74
C LYS A 99 -2.76 2.00 26.89
N GLN A 100 -3.53 3.06 26.64
CA GLN A 100 -4.03 3.96 27.67
C GLN A 100 -5.00 3.24 28.60
N LEU A 101 -5.99 2.51 28.05
CA LEU A 101 -6.94 1.72 28.83
C LEU A 101 -6.24 0.71 29.75
N LYS A 102 -5.27 -0.04 29.21
CA LYS A 102 -4.47 -1.01 30.00
C LYS A 102 -3.71 -0.39 31.16
N LYS A 103 -3.29 0.89 31.06
CA LYS A 103 -2.65 1.60 32.18
C LYS A 103 -3.67 1.94 33.27
N SER A 104 -4.88 2.33 32.89
CA SER A 104 -5.94 2.68 33.83
C SER A 104 -6.42 1.49 34.68
N PHE A 105 -6.41 0.27 34.13
CA PHE A 105 -6.79 -0.94 34.87
C PHE A 105 -5.70 -1.54 35.78
N LYS A 106 -4.46 -1.02 35.71
CA LYS A 106 -3.33 -1.48 36.53
C LYS A 106 -3.09 -0.62 37.77
N LYS A 107 -3.91 0.40 37.98
CA LYS A 107 -3.86 1.32 39.13
C LYS A 107 -4.96 0.95 40.11
#